data_AF-A0AAD4AL53-F1
#
_entry.id   AF-A0AAD4AL53-F1
#
_cell.length_a   1.000
_cell.length_b   1.000
_cell.length_c   1.000
_cell.angle_alpha   90.00
_cell.angle_beta   90.00
_cell.angle_gamma   90.00
#
_symmetry.space_group_name_H-M   'P 1'
#
loop_
_entity.id
_entity.type
_entity.pdbx_description
1 polymer ?
#
loop_
_entity_poly.entity_id
_entity_poly.type
_entity_poly.pdbx_seq_one_letter_code
_entity_poly.pdbx_strand_id
1 'polypeptide(L)' 'MEFKDIIGAIADMDADVITIKTARSNMALLDAFENFAYPNEIGPGVYDIHTPNVPKVEWMKTLINKAVKKVGR' A
#
# COMPACT_ATOMS: atom_id res chain seq x y z
N MET A 1 -4.42 5.19 -17.66
CA MET A 1 -3.72 3.98 -17.20
C MET A 1 -3.96 3.89 -15.72
N GLU A 2 -4.72 2.90 -15.30
CA GLU A 2 -4.96 2.65 -13.88
C GLU A 2 -3.84 1.78 -13.33
N PHE A 3 -3.63 1.82 -12.00
CA PHE A 3 -2.59 1.02 -11.35
C PHE A 3 -2.70 -0.49 -11.65
N LYS A 4 -3.94 -0.98 -11.81
CA LYS A 4 -4.25 -2.35 -12.21
C LYS A 4 -3.66 -2.75 -13.57
N ASP A 5 -3.41 -1.80 -14.46
CA ASP A 5 -2.90 -2.08 -15.81
C ASP A 5 -1.39 -2.40 -15.80
N ILE A 6 -0.67 -2.04 -14.71
CA ILE A 6 0.78 -2.20 -14.59
C ILE A 6 1.20 -3.20 -13.50
N ILE A 7 0.25 -3.74 -12.73
CA ILE A 7 0.55 -4.59 -11.57
C ILE A 7 1.28 -5.88 -11.95
N GLY A 8 0.98 -6.45 -13.12
CA GLY A 8 1.69 -7.61 -13.65
C GLY A 8 3.17 -7.31 -13.91
N ALA A 9 3.46 -6.17 -14.55
CA ALA A 9 4.84 -5.74 -14.79
C ALA A 9 5.60 -5.46 -13.48
N ILE A 10 4.91 -4.99 -12.42
CA ILE A 10 5.51 -4.83 -11.09
C ILE A 10 5.84 -6.20 -10.48
N ALA A 11 4.96 -7.19 -10.62
CA ALA A 11 5.22 -8.55 -10.15
C ALA A 11 6.40 -9.19 -10.91
N ASP A 12 6.52 -8.94 -12.21
CA ASP A 12 7.63 -9.41 -13.05
C ASP A 12 8.99 -8.80 -12.66
N MET A 13 9.01 -7.71 -11.87
CA MET A 13 10.24 -7.17 -11.29
C MET A 13 10.83 -8.07 -10.20
N ASP A 14 10.04 -9.01 -9.66
CA ASP A 14 10.45 -10.01 -8.68
C ASP A 14 11.15 -9.43 -7.43
N ALA A 15 10.66 -8.28 -6.97
CA ALA A 15 11.13 -7.68 -5.73
C ALA A 15 10.55 -8.42 -4.53
N ASP A 16 11.40 -8.76 -3.55
CA ASP A 16 10.96 -9.40 -2.29
C ASP A 16 9.93 -8.52 -1.56
N VAL A 17 10.19 -7.21 -1.49
CA VAL A 17 9.36 -6.22 -0.82
C VAL A 17 9.29 -4.96 -1.67
N ILE A 18 8.09 -4.42 -1.86
CA ILE A 18 7.89 -3.10 -2.48
C ILE A 18 7.32 -2.09 -1.48
N THR A 19 7.71 -0.82 -1.58
CA THR A 19 7.09 0.27 -0.80
C THR A 19 6.19 1.11 -1.69
N ILE A 20 4.97 1.41 -1.22
CA ILE A 20 3.96 2.11 -2.03
C ILE A 20 3.35 3.29 -1.29
N LYS A 21 3.06 4.37 -2.01
CA LYS A 21 2.45 5.58 -1.45
C LYS A 21 0.93 5.42 -1.37
N THR A 22 0.39 5.23 -0.16
CA THR A 22 -1.07 4.98 0.03
C THR A 22 -1.73 5.91 1.05
N ALA A 23 -0.97 6.73 1.79
CA ALA A 23 -1.48 7.59 2.85
C ALA A 23 -2.61 8.53 2.40
N ARG A 24 -2.51 9.11 1.19
CA ARG A 24 -3.53 10.05 0.67
C ARG A 24 -4.76 9.36 0.09
N SER A 25 -4.63 8.13 -0.39
CA SER A 25 -5.70 7.39 -1.04
C SER A 25 -6.49 6.51 -0.07
N ASN A 26 -6.27 6.65 1.24
CA ASN A 26 -6.92 5.85 2.29
C ASN A 26 -6.90 4.34 1.99
N MET A 27 -5.75 3.83 1.52
CA MET A 27 -5.55 2.41 1.19
C MET A 27 -6.35 1.85 0.00
N ALA A 28 -6.96 2.69 -0.85
CA ALA A 28 -7.68 2.22 -2.05
C ALA A 28 -6.79 1.42 -3.02
N LEU A 29 -5.50 1.75 -3.10
CA LEU A 29 -4.53 1.01 -3.91
C LEU A 29 -4.32 -0.44 -3.45
N LEU A 30 -4.54 -0.74 -2.17
CA LEU A 30 -4.40 -2.11 -1.65
C LEU A 30 -5.44 -3.06 -2.24
N ASP A 31 -6.60 -2.57 -2.66
CA ASP A 31 -7.62 -3.39 -3.32
C ASP A 31 -7.10 -4.01 -4.62
N ALA A 32 -6.24 -3.29 -5.36
CA ALA A 32 -5.65 -3.82 -6.58
C ALA A 32 -4.68 -4.98 -6.30
N PHE A 33 -3.89 -4.88 -5.23
CA PHE A 33 -2.97 -5.95 -4.83
C PHE A 33 -3.68 -7.17 -4.27
N GLU A 34 -4.73 -6.97 -3.48
CA GLU A 34 -5.59 -8.03 -2.98
C GLU A 34 -6.26 -8.77 -4.14
N ASN A 35 -6.89 -8.06 -5.07
CA ASN A 35 -7.56 -8.65 -6.24
C ASN A 35 -6.59 -9.37 -7.20
N PHE A 36 -5.36 -8.87 -7.34
CA PHE A 36 -4.32 -9.49 -8.17
C PHE A 36 -3.64 -10.67 -7.46
N ALA A 37 -3.89 -10.88 -6.16
CA ALA A 37 -3.18 -11.83 -5.31
C ALA A 37 -1.65 -11.68 -5.44
N TYR A 38 -1.17 -10.44 -5.27
CA TYR A 38 0.25 -10.12 -5.43
C TYR A 38 1.14 -11.07 -4.61
N PRO A 39 2.18 -11.68 -5.22
CA PRO A 39 2.86 -12.81 -4.60
C PRO A 39 3.79 -12.40 -3.44
N ASN A 40 4.35 -11.19 -3.49
CA ASN A 40 5.43 -10.75 -2.59
C ASN A 40 4.94 -9.73 -1.54
N GLU A 41 5.83 -9.28 -0.67
CA GLU A 41 5.48 -8.38 0.44
C GLU A 41 5.32 -6.91 0.01
N ILE A 42 4.51 -6.18 0.77
CA ILE A 42 4.18 -4.78 0.48
C ILE A 42 4.27 -3.93 1.75
N GLY A 43 4.98 -2.80 1.65
CA GLY A 43 5.06 -1.75 2.66
C GLY A 43 4.20 -0.52 2.29
N PRO A 44 2.93 -0.45 2.73
CA PRO A 44 2.09 0.71 2.47
C PRO A 44 2.49 1.92 3.32
N GLY A 45 2.65 3.07 2.67
CA GLY A 45 2.99 4.33 3.32
C GLY A 45 1.86 4.85 4.20
N VAL A 46 2.16 5.12 5.47
CA VAL A 46 1.20 5.59 6.48
C VAL A 46 1.34 7.07 6.85
N TYR A 47 2.39 7.72 6.35
CA TYR A 47 2.69 9.13 6.58
C TYR A 47 2.80 9.87 5.25
N ASP A 48 2.00 10.93 5.08
CA ASP A 48 2.10 11.79 3.91
C ASP A 48 3.18 12.88 4.09
N ILE A 49 4.37 12.58 3.57
CA ILE A 49 5.55 13.45 3.63
C ILE A 49 5.42 14.77 2.84
N HIS A 50 4.34 14.96 2.09
CA HIS A 50 4.14 16.18 1.28
C HIS A 50 3.33 17.25 2.02
N THR A 51 2.92 16.97 3.24
CA THR A 51 2.23 17.94 4.10
C THR A 51 3.10 18.24 5.33
N PRO A 52 3.03 19.46 5.89
CA PRO A 52 3.74 19.78 7.12
C PRO A 52 3.10 19.14 8.36
N ASN A 53 1.94 18.47 8.19
CA ASN A 53 1.18 17.91 9.29
C ASN A 53 1.84 16.62 9.82
N VAL A 54 2.18 16.60 11.10
CA VAL A 54 2.63 15.38 11.79
C VAL A 54 1.40 14.56 12.19
N PRO A 55 1.22 13.32 11.66
CA PRO A 55 0.04 12.52 11.95
C PRO A 55 0.04 12.05 13.41
N LYS A 56 -1.16 11.94 13.99
CA LYS A 56 -1.32 11.27 15.29
C LYS A 56 -0.95 9.79 15.16
N VAL A 57 -0.34 9.23 16.22
CA VAL A 57 0.00 7.80 16.27
C VAL A 57 -1.21 6.90 15.99
N GLU A 58 -2.37 7.23 16.55
CA GLU A 58 -3.60 6.44 16.36
C GLU A 58 -4.10 6.45 14.90
N TRP A 59 -3.85 7.54 14.16
CA TRP A 59 -4.13 7.58 12.73
C TRP A 59 -3.25 6.60 11.96
N MET A 60 -1.94 6.61 12.23
CA MET A 60 -1.01 5.67 11.60
C MET A 60 -1.35 4.21 11.95
N LYS A 61 -1.69 3.92 13.21
CA LYS A 61 -2.15 2.58 13.62
C LYS A 61 -3.41 2.14 12.86
N THR A 62 -4.37 3.05 12.66
CA THR A 62 -5.58 2.77 11.88
C THR A 62 -5.24 2.36 10.45
N LEU A 63 -4.29 3.05 9.82
CA LEU A 63 -3.82 2.74 8.47
C LEU A 63 -3.08 1.39 8.41
N ILE A 64 -2.22 1.10 9.39
CA ILE A 64 -1.52 -0.20 9.52
C ILE A 64 -2.53 -1.34 9.65
N ASN A 65 -3.50 -1.20 10.55
CA ASN A 65 -4.52 -2.23 10.77
C ASN A 65 -5.38 -2.47 9.53
N LYS A 66 -5.67 -1.43 8.73
CA LYS A 66 -6.34 -1.59 7.43
C LYS A 66 -5.48 -2.35 6.43
N ALA A 67 -4.17 -2.05 6.39
CA ALA A 67 -3.25 -2.74 5.50
C ALA A 67 -3.13 -4.23 5.85
N VAL A 68 -2.92 -4.56 7.13
CA VAL A 68 -2.84 -5.95 7.60
C VAL A 68 -4.11 -6.73 7.26
N LYS A 69 -5.29 -6.12 7.36
CA LYS A 69 -6.55 -6.79 6.98
C LYS A 69 -6.67 -7.13 5.49
N LYS A 70 -6.03 -6.36 4.61
CA LYS A 70 -6.15 -6.52 3.15
C LYS A 70 -5.04 -7.37 2.55
N VAL A 71 -3.82 -7.22 3.07
CA VAL A 71 -2.60 -7.82 2.49
C VAL A 71 -1.69 -8.47 3.53
N GLY A 72 -2.05 -8.41 4.82
CA GLY A 72 -1.34 -9.14 5.87
C GLY A 72 -1.66 -10.62 5.75
N ARG A 73 -0.64 -11.42 5.48
CA ARG A 73 -0.71 -12.88 5.55
C ARG A 73 -0.55 -13.37 6.99
#